data_AF-A0A517PIG3-F1
#
_entry.id   AF-A0A517PIG3-F1
#
_cell.length_a   1.000
_cell.length_b   1.000
_cell.length_c   1.000
_cell.angle_alpha   90.00
_cell.angle_beta   90.00
_cell.angle_gamma   90.00
#
_symmetry.space_group_name_H-M   'P 1'
#
loop_
_entity.id
_entity.type
_entity.pdbx_description
1 polymer ?
#
loop_
_entity_poly.entity_id
_entity_poly.type
_entity_poly.pdbx_seq_one_letter_code
_entity_poly.pdbx_strand_id
1 'polypeptide(L)'
;MKTLADMTFEYIWLMMFGDEDQIAPDYAVQLQESLSLYFNEMTSAEKSALSQAAERARDFLLADPDENGFTPQALVSNEQREMLDAFISGEAFESFL
;
A
#
# COMPACT_ATOMS: atom_id res chain seq x y z
N MET A 1 2.87 5.22 15.74
CA MET A 1 3.82 5.50 14.65
C MET A 1 3.07 5.87 13.36
N LYS A 2 2.22 6.90 13.38
CA LYS A 2 1.33 7.21 12.25
C LYS A 2 2.12 7.58 10.99
N THR A 3 2.94 8.63 11.08
CA THR A 3 3.68 9.16 9.93
C THR A 3 4.67 8.17 9.33
N LEU A 4 5.37 7.40 10.16
CA LEU A 4 6.29 6.37 9.64
C LEU A 4 5.53 5.26 8.91
N ALA A 5 4.43 4.76 9.46
CA ALA A 5 3.60 3.76 8.78
C ALA A 5 2.98 4.30 7.49
N ASP A 6 2.55 5.56 7.47
CA ASP A 6 2.03 6.22 6.27
C ASP A 6 3.12 6.29 5.18
N MET A 7 4.33 6.77 5.51
CA MET A 7 5.46 6.81 4.57
C MET A 7 5.88 5.41 4.09
N THR A 8 5.92 4.42 4.98
CA THR A 8 6.24 3.04 4.61
C THR A 8 5.19 2.47 3.66
N PHE A 9 3.91 2.73 3.92
CA PHE A 9 2.84 2.30 3.03
C PHE A 9 2.93 2.96 1.66
N GLU A 10 3.15 4.27 1.60
CA GLU A 10 3.36 5.00 0.34
C GLU A 10 4.54 4.45 -0.46
N TYR A 11 5.64 4.08 0.22
CA TYR A 11 6.80 3.46 -0.43
C TYR A 11 6.48 2.07 -0.97
N ILE A 12 5.77 1.23 -0.21
CA ILE A 12 5.29 -0.07 -0.69
C ILE A 12 4.37 0.12 -1.89
N TRP A 13 3.44 1.07 -1.82
CA TRP A 13 2.51 1.39 -2.90
C TRP A 13 3.24 1.78 -4.19
N LEU A 14 4.25 2.65 -4.08
CA LEU A 14 5.10 3.04 -5.21
C LEU A 14 5.82 1.84 -5.83
N MET A 15 6.38 0.94 -5.01
CA MET A 15 7.06 -0.25 -5.52
C MET A 15 6.10 -1.20 -6.26
N MET A 16 4.84 -1.31 -5.83
CA MET A 16 3.88 -2.24 -6.40
C MET A 16 3.15 -1.69 -7.62
N PHE A 17 2.87 -0.39 -7.64
CA PHE A 17 1.96 0.23 -8.60
C PHE A 17 2.48 1.51 -9.24
N GLY A 18 3.73 1.91 -8.96
CA GLY A 18 4.37 3.04 -9.63
C GLY A 18 4.57 2.77 -11.11
N ASP A 19 4.42 3.82 -11.93
CA ASP A 19 4.70 3.75 -13.37
C ASP A 19 6.19 4.01 -13.68
N GLU A 20 6.56 3.85 -14.96
CA GLU A 20 7.95 4.02 -15.43
C GLU A 20 8.50 5.45 -15.25
N ASP A 21 7.63 6.46 -15.13
CA ASP A 21 8.03 7.84 -14.87
C ASP A 21 8.36 8.06 -13.38
N GLN A 22 7.84 7.21 -12.49
CA GLN A 22 8.04 7.27 -11.05
C GLN A 22 9.16 6.34 -10.56
N ILE A 23 9.22 5.10 -11.07
CA ILE A 23 10.21 4.09 -10.66
C ILE A 23 10.55 3.15 -11.82
N ALA A 24 11.84 2.86 -12.00
CA ALA A 24 12.27 1.88 -13.00
C ALA A 24 11.71 0.48 -12.65
N PRO A 25 11.03 -0.22 -13.59
CA PRO A 25 10.37 -1.50 -13.29
C PRO A 25 11.29 -2.56 -12.68
N ASP A 26 12.49 -2.74 -13.23
CA ASP A 26 13.46 -3.72 -12.72
C ASP A 26 13.90 -3.40 -11.29
N TYR A 27 13.99 -2.11 -10.96
CA TYR A 27 14.34 -1.67 -9.61
C TYR A 27 13.20 -1.87 -8.62
N ALA A 28 11.96 -1.60 -9.05
CA ALA A 28 10.77 -1.87 -8.26
C ALA A 28 10.66 -3.36 -7.90
N VAL A 29 10.86 -4.25 -8.88
CA VAL A 29 10.90 -5.71 -8.66
C VAL A 29 11.99 -6.10 -7.68
N GLN A 30 13.21 -5.59 -7.86
CA GLN A 30 14.32 -5.87 -6.95
C GLN A 30 14.00 -5.48 -5.50
N LEU A 31 13.33 -4.34 -5.28
CA LEU A 31 12.96 -3.91 -3.93
C LEU A 31 11.87 -4.79 -3.31
N GLN A 32 10.92 -5.27 -4.13
CA GLN A 32 9.84 -6.16 -3.67
C GLN A 32 10.37 -7.50 -3.12
N GLU A 33 11.50 -8.01 -3.61
CA GLU A 33 12.13 -9.26 -3.13
C GLU A 33 12.41 -9.25 -1.62
N SER A 34 12.58 -8.06 -1.03
CA SER A 34 12.88 -7.89 0.40
C SER A 34 11.63 -7.76 1.29
N LEU A 35 10.45 -7.55 0.72
CA LEU A 35 9.22 -7.26 1.48
C LEU A 35 8.82 -8.41 2.40
N SER A 36 8.90 -9.65 1.91
CA SER A 36 8.61 -10.84 2.71
C SER A 36 9.50 -10.94 3.95
N LEU A 37 10.78 -10.55 3.85
CA LEU A 37 11.68 -10.52 5.01
C LEU A 37 11.22 -9.47 6.02
N TYR A 38 10.94 -8.25 5.57
CA TYR A 38 10.48 -7.18 6.45
C TYR A 38 9.15 -7.51 7.14
N PHE A 39 8.17 -8.08 6.42
CA PHE A 39 6.89 -8.47 7.02
C PHE A 39 7.03 -9.60 8.05
N ASN A 40 8.00 -10.49 7.87
CA ASN A 40 8.31 -11.52 8.87
C ASN A 40 8.99 -10.95 10.13
N GLU A 41 9.83 -9.94 9.97
CA GLU A 41 10.54 -9.30 11.10
C GLU A 41 9.69 -8.26 11.85
N MET A 42 8.62 -7.75 11.23
CA MET A 42 7.71 -6.78 11.86
C MET A 42 7.02 -7.36 13.10
N THR A 43 7.00 -6.55 14.17
CA THR A 43 6.18 -6.79 15.35
C THR A 43 4.69 -6.66 15.03
N SER A 44 3.83 -7.20 15.90
CA SER A 44 2.37 -7.05 15.78
C SER A 44 1.93 -5.58 15.79
N ALA A 45 2.64 -4.72 16.54
CA ALA A 45 2.35 -3.29 16.60
C ALA A 45 2.69 -2.58 15.27
N GLU A 46 3.77 -2.99 14.60
CA GLU A 46 4.16 -2.45 13.29
C GLU A 46 3.20 -2.91 12.20
N LYS A 47 2.82 -4.19 12.18
CA LYS A 47 1.79 -4.73 11.28
C LYS A 47 0.47 -3.97 11.44
N SER A 48 0.02 -3.77 12.68
CA SER A 48 -1.21 -3.00 12.95
C SER A 48 -1.09 -1.54 12.50
N ALA A 49 0.06 -0.89 12.70
CA ALA A 49 0.26 0.48 12.25
C ALA A 49 0.21 0.60 10.72
N LEU A 50 0.77 -0.39 10.01
CA LEU A 50 0.76 -0.45 8.55
C LEU A 50 -0.64 -0.78 7.99
N SER A 51 -1.40 -1.68 8.62
CA SER A 51 -2.82 -1.90 8.29
C SER A 51 -3.64 -0.62 8.41
N GLN A 52 -3.45 0.14 9.49
CA GLN A 52 -4.14 1.43 9.65
C GLN A 52 -3.70 2.47 8.60
N ALA A 53 -2.45 2.40 8.11
CA ALA A 53 -2.00 3.24 7.00
C ALA A 53 -2.70 2.87 5.69
N ALA A 54 -2.86 1.56 5.43
CA ALA A 54 -3.64 1.07 4.30
C ALA A 54 -5.12 1.50 4.38
N GLU A 55 -5.73 1.48 5.57
CA GLU A 55 -7.10 2.01 5.78
C GLU A 55 -7.19 3.48 5.38
N ARG A 56 -6.26 4.31 5.85
CA ARG A 56 -6.22 5.75 5.50
C ARG A 56 -6.01 5.97 4.01
N ALA A 57 -5.13 5.19 3.39
CA ALA A 57 -4.88 5.24 1.96
C ALA A 57 -6.12 4.85 1.16
N ARG A 58 -6.82 3.78 1.58
CA ARG A 58 -8.08 3.35 0.97
C ARG A 58 -9.14 4.45 1.11
N ASP A 59 -9.30 5.02 2.30
CA ASP A 59 -10.31 6.07 2.53
C ASP A 59 -10.04 7.31 1.67
N PHE A 60 -8.77 7.65 1.44
CA PHE A 60 -8.38 8.72 0.52
C PHE A 60 -8.63 8.36 -0.94
N LEU A 61 -8.15 7.20 -1.39
CA LEU A 61 -8.27 6.71 -2.76
C LEU A 61 -9.72 6.41 -3.15
N LEU A 62 -10.55 6.06 -2.17
CA LEU A 62 -11.97 5.78 -2.35
C LEU A 62 -12.88 6.88 -1.80
N ALA A 63 -12.37 8.11 -1.64
CA ALA A 63 -13.21 9.24 -1.26
C ALA A 63 -14.21 9.58 -2.37
N ASP A 64 -15.39 10.08 -1.96
CA ASP A 64 -16.40 10.64 -2.85
C ASP A 64 -15.83 11.83 -3.66
N PRO A 65 -16.45 12.18 -4.81
CA PRO A 65 -16.01 13.31 -5.62
C PRO A 65 -15.93 14.59 -4.80
N ASP A 66 -14.86 15.35 -4.97
CA ASP A 66 -14.77 16.67 -4.37
C ASP A 66 -15.77 17.66 -4.99
N GLU A 67 -15.78 18.90 -4.50
CA GLU A 67 -16.67 19.97 -5.01
C GLU A 67 -16.50 20.27 -6.52
N ASN A 68 -15.39 19.82 -7.13
CA ASN A 68 -15.09 19.96 -8.55
C ASN A 68 -15.41 18.68 -9.35
N GLY A 69 -15.95 17.64 -8.72
CA GLY A 69 -16.28 16.36 -9.34
C GLY A 69 -15.08 15.44 -9.54
N PHE A 70 -13.93 15.72 -8.90
CA PHE A 70 -12.77 14.85 -8.97
C PHE A 70 -12.91 13.69 -7.99
N THR A 71 -12.92 12.45 -8.51
CA THR A 71 -12.80 11.23 -7.70
C THR A 71 -11.45 10.56 -7.92
N PRO A 72 -10.67 10.30 -6.86
CA PRO A 72 -9.55 9.35 -6.95
C PRO A 72 -10.02 7.92 -7.29
N GLN A 73 -11.28 7.57 -6.96
CA GLN A 73 -11.90 6.26 -7.20
C GLN A 73 -11.83 5.78 -8.66
N ALA A 74 -11.90 6.69 -9.63
CA ALA A 74 -11.90 6.35 -11.06
C ALA A 74 -10.54 5.78 -11.54
N LEU A 75 -9.51 5.86 -10.70
CA LEU A 75 -8.12 5.51 -11.01
C LEU A 75 -7.64 4.25 -10.28
N VAL A 76 -8.43 3.69 -9.35
CA VAL A 76 -8.03 2.52 -8.56
C VAL A 76 -8.47 1.23 -9.24
N SER A 77 -7.50 0.41 -9.68
CA SER A 77 -7.77 -0.89 -10.29
C SER A 77 -8.34 -1.91 -9.28
N ASN A 78 -8.93 -3.01 -9.77
CA ASN A 78 -9.40 -4.08 -8.89
C ASN A 78 -8.24 -4.68 -8.07
N GLU A 79 -7.08 -4.87 -8.71
CA GLU A 79 -5.87 -5.38 -8.05
C GLU A 79 -5.40 -4.47 -6.90
N GLN A 80 -5.43 -3.15 -7.11
CA GLN A 80 -5.09 -2.17 -6.07
C GLN A 80 -6.07 -2.24 -4.88
N ARG A 81 -7.36 -2.51 -5.13
CA ARG A 81 -8.36 -2.70 -4.07
C ARG A 81 -8.11 -3.98 -3.29
N GLU A 82 -7.84 -5.09 -3.98
CA GLU A 82 -7.52 -6.37 -3.35
C GLU A 82 -6.27 -6.24 -2.46
N MET A 83 -5.25 -5.51 -2.92
CA MET A 83 -4.04 -5.25 -2.14
C MET A 83 -4.33 -4.40 -0.89
N LEU A 84 -5.13 -3.34 -1.01
CA LEU A 84 -5.56 -2.54 0.14
C LEU A 84 -6.27 -3.41 1.18
N ASP A 85 -7.23 -4.23 0.74
CA ASP A 85 -7.98 -5.11 1.62
C ASP A 85 -7.08 -6.18 2.28
N ALA A 86 -6.07 -6.70 1.58
CA ALA A 86 -5.09 -7.63 2.13
C ALA A 86 -4.20 -7.00 3.21
N PHE A 87 -3.77 -5.74 3.05
CA PHE A 87 -3.03 -5.04 4.12
C PHE A 87 -3.91 -4.71 5.32
N ILE A 88 -5.17 -4.36 5.09
CA ILE A 88 -6.14 -4.01 6.14
C ILE A 88 -6.53 -5.25 6.94
N SER A 89 -6.78 -6.38 6.28
CA SER A 89 -7.09 -7.66 6.92
C SER A 89 -5.87 -8.29 7.62
N GLY A 90 -4.66 -7.89 7.20
CA GLY A 90 -3.40 -8.47 7.65
C GLY A 90 -2.94 -9.68 6.84
N GLU A 91 -3.74 -10.13 5.87
CA GLU A 91 -3.41 -11.24 4.96
C GLU A 91 -2.10 -10.99 4.20
N ALA A 92 -1.82 -9.73 3.83
CA ALA A 92 -0.58 -9.35 3.16
C ALA A 92 0.68 -9.69 4.00
N PHE A 93 0.56 -9.83 5.32
CA PHE A 93 1.70 -10.18 6.18
C PHE A 93 1.90 -11.69 6.37
N GLU A 94 0.94 -12.50 5.94
CA GLU A 94 0.96 -13.97 6.07
C GLU A 94 1.19 -14.65 4.72
N SER A 95 0.69 -14.06 3.64
CA SER A 95 0.65 -14.66 2.30
C SER A 95 1.77 -14.18 1.36
N PHE A 96 2.64 -13.25 1.78
CA PHE A 96 3.83 -12.84 1.02
C PHE A 96 4.94 -13.92 1.13
N LEU A 97 4.68 -15.11 0.59
CA LEU A 97 5.61 -16.24 0.45
C LEU A 97 5.49 -16.90 -0.92
#